data_AF-A0A1F3K4L8-F1
#
_entry.id   AF-A0A1F3K4L8-F1
#
_cell.length_a   1.000
_cell.length_b   1.000
_cell.length_c   1.000
_cell.angle_alpha   90.00
_cell.angle_beta   90.00
_cell.angle_gamma   90.00
#
_symmetry.space_group_name_H-M   'P 1'
#
loop_
_entity.id
_entity.type
_entity.pdbx_description
1 polymer ?
#
loop_
_entity_poly.entity_id
_entity_poly.type
_entity_poly.pdbx_seq_one_letter_code
_entity_poly.pdbx_strand_id
1 'polypeptide(L)'
;MELLTTVWIFLKAVLLSTFVQLIAIFGIFFIFGLLLYLLARFTRVTFVKSVGYKFDIFITGWLGTPVHELGHALFCLPFGHQVTEIKLYTPSSEDGTLGYVNHSYNPKNIWHRIGNFFIGMGPILFGSFVLFLLIKYLLPDNHSLLQVINSQAADLTTWQGFGNLFIQLYQVGIHFPGLLFSSSNIHSWQFWVFLYVSLSVASHMELSPPDLKGVWVGLLSIVILLFVINCISHFFGVNVSGYMFSVARFTNLSVGIFTFATALSVLFFLGSWLLLNIYTLIVHREAFHPFA
;
A
#
# COMPACT_ATOMS: atom_id res chain seq x y z
N MET A 1 -36.43 -28.86 14.73
CA MET A 1 -35.65 -28.87 13.47
C MET A 1 -35.62 -27.47 12.85
N GLU A 2 -36.76 -26.78 12.74
CA GLU A 2 -36.87 -25.42 12.17
C GLU A 2 -36.06 -24.33 12.90
N LEU A 3 -36.03 -24.33 14.24
CA LEU A 3 -35.22 -23.37 15.00
C LEU A 3 -33.72 -23.50 14.66
N LEU A 4 -33.23 -24.73 14.57
CA LEU A 4 -31.83 -25.01 14.23
C LEU A 4 -31.49 -24.57 12.80
N THR A 5 -32.41 -24.77 11.84
CA THR A 5 -32.21 -24.31 10.47
C THR A 5 -32.22 -22.79 10.37
N THR A 6 -33.11 -22.10 11.09
CA THR A 6 -33.16 -20.62 11.10
C THR A 6 -31.90 -20.02 11.74
N VAL A 7 -31.45 -20.54 12.88
CA VAL A 7 -30.20 -20.10 13.53
C VAL A 7 -29.00 -20.33 12.62
N TRP A 8 -28.94 -21.48 11.95
CA TRP A 8 -27.86 -21.80 11.00
C TRP A 8 -27.84 -20.84 9.80
N ILE A 9 -29.00 -20.56 9.19
CA ILE A 9 -29.11 -19.61 8.07
C ILE A 9 -28.65 -18.22 8.50
N PHE A 10 -29.08 -17.76 9.67
CA PHE A 10 -28.68 -16.47 10.23
C PHE A 10 -27.16 -16.39 10.44
N LEU A 11 -26.58 -17.37 11.15
CA LEU A 11 -25.13 -17.39 11.41
C LEU A 11 -24.33 -17.45 10.12
N LYS A 12 -24.76 -18.26 9.14
CA LYS A 12 -24.12 -18.34 7.83
C LYS A 12 -24.16 -16.99 7.11
N ALA A 13 -25.29 -16.28 7.15
CA ALA A 13 -25.43 -14.97 6.52
C ALA A 13 -24.48 -13.94 7.16
N VAL A 14 -24.45 -13.86 8.49
CA VAL A 14 -23.57 -12.94 9.23
C VAL A 14 -22.09 -13.22 8.96
N LEU A 15 -21.68 -14.49 9.02
CA LEU A 15 -20.30 -14.90 8.77
C LEU A 15 -19.88 -14.56 7.34
N LEU A 16 -20.74 -14.87 6.36
CA LEU A 16 -20.46 -14.57 4.95
C LEU A 16 -20.37 -13.06 4.70
N SER A 17 -21.32 -12.26 5.22
CA SER A 17 -21.26 -10.80 5.10
C SER A 17 -19.98 -10.22 5.71
N THR A 18 -19.60 -10.70 6.91
CA THR A 18 -18.38 -10.25 7.59
C THR A 18 -17.13 -10.61 6.78
N PHE A 19 -17.05 -11.83 6.26
CA PHE A 19 -15.93 -12.29 5.45
C PHE A 19 -15.80 -11.51 4.13
N VAL A 20 -16.91 -11.32 3.40
CA VAL A 20 -16.92 -10.57 2.14
C VAL A 20 -16.54 -9.10 2.37
N GLN A 21 -17.05 -8.46 3.43
CA GLN A 21 -16.67 -7.08 3.76
C GLN A 21 -15.19 -6.95 4.13
N LEU A 22 -14.65 -7.89 4.91
CA LEU A 22 -13.22 -7.89 5.27
C LEU A 22 -12.33 -8.00 4.04
N ILE A 23 -12.63 -8.92 3.11
CA ILE A 23 -11.88 -9.08 1.87
C ILE A 23 -12.04 -7.85 0.97
N ALA A 24 -13.27 -7.38 0.76
CA ALA A 24 -13.55 -6.25 -0.11
C ALA A 24 -12.90 -4.94 0.39
N ILE A 25 -12.80 -4.75 1.71
CA ILE A 25 -12.19 -3.55 2.29
C ILE A 25 -10.67 -3.73 2.36
N PHE A 26 -10.18 -4.78 3.00
CA PHE A 26 -8.77 -4.87 3.40
C PHE A 26 -7.93 -5.78 2.51
N GLY A 27 -8.53 -6.74 1.82
CA GLY A 27 -7.81 -7.74 1.02
C GLY A 27 -6.90 -7.09 -0.04
N ILE A 28 -7.37 -5.99 -0.65
CA ILE A 28 -6.60 -5.25 -1.64
C ILE A 28 -5.30 -4.66 -1.10
N PHE A 29 -5.34 -4.15 0.14
CA PHE A 29 -4.18 -3.53 0.75
C PHE A 29 -3.11 -4.56 1.09
N PHE A 30 -3.51 -5.79 1.46
CA PHE A 30 -2.55 -6.89 1.66
C PHE A 30 -1.91 -7.35 0.35
N ILE A 31 -2.69 -7.45 -0.73
CA ILE A 31 -2.17 -7.83 -2.05
C ILE A 31 -1.14 -6.81 -2.51
N PHE A 32 -1.50 -5.52 -2.52
CA PHE A 32 -0.58 -4.46 -2.94
C PHE A 32 0.58 -4.26 -1.97
N GLY A 33 0.35 -4.35 -0.66
CA GLY A 33 1.41 -4.30 0.34
C GLY A 33 2.46 -5.39 0.13
N LEU A 34 2.04 -6.61 -0.19
CA LEU A 34 2.95 -7.70 -0.55
C LEU A 34 3.69 -7.44 -1.87
N LEU A 35 2.98 -6.98 -2.91
CA LEU A 35 3.59 -6.67 -4.21
C LEU A 35 4.67 -5.58 -4.07
N LEU A 36 4.35 -4.49 -3.38
CA LEU A 36 5.28 -3.39 -3.13
C LEU A 36 6.46 -3.85 -2.27
N TYR A 37 6.22 -4.64 -1.22
CA TYR A 37 7.29 -5.24 -0.41
C TYR A 37 8.25 -6.09 -1.24
N LEU A 38 7.73 -6.94 -2.13
CA LEU A 38 8.57 -7.77 -3.00
C LEU A 38 9.38 -6.92 -3.98
N LEU A 39 8.76 -5.92 -4.62
CA LEU A 39 9.44 -5.03 -5.57
C LEU A 39 10.52 -4.19 -4.91
N ALA A 40 10.24 -3.64 -3.73
CA ALA A 40 11.23 -2.90 -2.95
C ALA A 40 12.38 -3.81 -2.52
N ARG A 41 12.09 -5.03 -2.07
CA ARG A 41 13.12 -6.03 -1.75
C ARG A 41 14.00 -6.35 -2.96
N PHE A 42 13.42 -6.60 -4.13
CA PHE A 42 14.21 -6.88 -5.34
C PHE A 42 15.08 -5.69 -5.75
N THR A 43 14.54 -4.47 -5.64
CA THR A 43 15.30 -3.23 -5.90
C THR A 43 16.48 -3.07 -4.94
N ARG A 44 16.26 -3.31 -3.64
CA ARG A 44 17.34 -3.27 -2.63
C ARG A 44 18.41 -4.33 -2.88
N VAL A 45 18.03 -5.55 -3.24
CA VAL A 45 18.98 -6.62 -3.61
C VAL A 45 19.83 -6.21 -4.80
N THR A 46 19.22 -5.59 -5.83
CA THR A 46 19.93 -5.03 -6.98
C THR A 46 20.97 -3.98 -6.54
N PHE A 47 20.60 -3.05 -5.65
CA PHE A 47 21.52 -2.04 -5.13
C PHE A 47 22.68 -2.65 -4.33
N VAL A 48 22.37 -3.55 -3.40
CA VAL A 48 23.37 -4.20 -2.54
C VAL A 48 24.38 -5.00 -3.36
N LYS A 49 23.92 -5.78 -4.36
CA LYS A 49 24.80 -6.60 -5.20
C LYS A 49 25.66 -5.80 -6.19
N SER A 50 25.25 -4.58 -6.53
CA SER A 50 25.93 -3.78 -7.57
C SER A 50 26.88 -2.73 -7.00
N VAL A 51 26.37 -1.87 -6.11
CA VAL A 51 27.07 -0.66 -5.63
C VAL A 51 27.19 -0.66 -4.10
N GLY A 52 26.42 -1.52 -3.43
CA GLY A 52 26.41 -1.66 -1.98
C GLY A 52 25.17 -1.04 -1.33
N TYR A 53 24.95 -1.39 -0.05
CA TYR A 53 23.73 -1.05 0.70
C TYR A 53 23.49 0.46 0.87
N LYS A 54 24.57 1.27 0.87
CA LYS A 54 24.49 2.72 1.06
C LYS A 54 23.70 3.43 -0.04
N PHE A 55 23.63 2.84 -1.24
CA PHE A 55 22.97 3.46 -2.37
C PHE A 55 21.44 3.63 -2.15
N ASP A 56 20.77 2.61 -1.61
CA ASP A 56 19.32 2.71 -1.29
C ASP A 56 19.06 3.79 -0.24
N ILE A 57 19.92 3.81 0.80
CA ILE A 57 19.82 4.73 1.94
C ILE A 57 19.87 6.18 1.46
N PHE A 58 20.81 6.53 0.59
CA PHE A 58 21.03 7.91 0.16
C PHE A 58 20.18 8.35 -1.02
N ILE A 59 19.73 7.46 -1.91
CA ILE A 59 18.99 7.85 -3.10
C ILE A 59 17.50 7.96 -2.81
N THR A 60 16.89 6.96 -2.18
CA THR A 60 15.44 6.92 -1.94
C THR A 60 15.09 7.02 -0.46
N GLY A 61 15.94 6.48 0.43
CA GLY A 61 15.66 6.37 1.87
C GLY A 61 15.45 7.70 2.59
N TRP A 62 16.26 8.72 2.30
CA TRP A 62 16.16 10.00 3.00
C TRP A 62 14.82 10.72 2.81
N LEU A 63 14.09 10.43 1.74
CA LEU A 63 12.77 11.00 1.46
C LEU A 63 11.65 9.99 1.73
N GLY A 64 11.83 8.76 1.28
CA GLY A 64 10.84 7.69 1.43
C GLY A 64 10.59 7.32 2.89
N THR A 65 11.65 7.15 3.68
CA THR A 65 11.53 6.74 5.09
C THR A 65 10.80 7.79 5.94
N PRO A 66 11.08 9.10 5.86
CA PRO A 66 10.26 10.09 6.57
C PRO A 66 8.77 10.01 6.23
N VAL A 67 8.40 9.79 4.97
CA VAL A 67 7.00 9.62 4.57
C VAL A 67 6.41 8.35 5.20
N HIS A 68 7.16 7.25 5.21
CA HIS A 68 6.77 6.00 5.87
C HIS A 68 6.47 6.22 7.36
N GLU A 69 7.43 6.77 8.10
CA GLU A 69 7.32 6.99 9.55
C GLU A 69 6.25 8.03 9.90
N LEU A 70 6.09 9.08 9.10
CA LEU A 70 4.99 10.03 9.26
C LEU A 70 3.63 9.36 9.07
N GLY A 71 3.54 8.32 8.22
CA GLY A 71 2.36 7.47 8.12
C GLY A 71 1.99 6.85 9.46
N HIS A 72 2.94 6.19 10.13
CA HIS A 72 2.69 5.64 11.47
C HIS A 72 2.29 6.72 12.48
N ALA A 73 3.02 7.82 12.53
CA ALA A 73 2.77 8.92 13.48
C ALA A 73 1.39 9.57 13.26
N LEU A 74 1.00 9.80 12.01
CA LEU A 74 -0.30 10.40 11.66
C LEU A 74 -1.45 9.55 12.20
N PHE A 75 -1.38 8.23 12.00
CA PHE A 75 -2.42 7.32 12.47
C PHE A 75 -2.37 7.08 13.98
N CYS A 76 -1.32 7.47 14.71
CA CYS A 76 -1.36 7.43 16.18
C CYS A 76 -2.40 8.41 16.76
N LEU A 77 -2.59 9.58 16.13
CA LEU A 77 -3.44 10.67 16.61
C LEU A 77 -4.93 10.30 16.75
N PRO A 78 -5.64 9.83 15.69
CA PRO A 78 -7.08 9.54 15.79
C PRO A 78 -7.40 8.38 16.75
N PHE A 79 -6.44 7.48 16.99
CA PHE A 79 -6.62 6.32 17.86
C PHE A 79 -6.19 6.54 19.31
N GLY A 80 -5.72 7.75 19.65
CA GLY A 80 -5.30 8.08 21.01
C GLY A 80 -4.03 7.35 21.45
N HIS A 81 -3.16 6.98 20.50
CA HIS A 81 -1.86 6.41 20.81
C HIS A 81 -0.89 7.54 21.17
N GLN A 82 -0.15 7.36 22.26
CA GLN A 82 0.85 8.34 22.66
C GLN A 82 2.15 8.02 21.95
N VAL A 83 2.58 8.90 21.05
CA VAL A 83 3.89 8.78 20.41
C VAL A 83 4.98 9.15 21.42
N THR A 84 5.85 8.20 21.72
CA THR A 84 6.92 8.36 22.72
C THR A 84 8.23 8.82 22.09
N GLU A 85 8.51 8.37 20.86
CA GLU A 85 9.73 8.74 20.13
C GLU A 85 9.46 8.67 18.63
N ILE A 86 9.99 9.63 17.87
CA ILE A 86 9.94 9.64 16.41
C ILE A 86 11.36 9.89 15.90
N LYS A 87 11.87 8.99 15.06
CA LYS A 87 13.08 9.21 14.26
C LYS A 87 12.75 8.96 12.80
N LEU A 88 12.63 10.03 12.03
CA LEU A 88 12.22 9.96 10.63
C LEU A 88 13.29 9.39 9.70
N TYR A 89 14.56 9.72 9.97
CA TYR A 89 15.69 9.24 9.17
C TYR A 89 16.99 9.30 9.98
N THR A 90 17.38 8.16 10.55
CA THR A 90 18.63 7.92 11.24
C THR A 90 19.16 6.54 10.81
N PRO A 91 19.79 6.44 9.62
CA PRO A 91 20.27 5.17 9.11
C PRO A 91 21.30 4.56 10.08
N SER A 92 20.90 3.47 10.74
CA SER A 92 21.78 2.72 11.64
C SER A 92 22.55 1.66 10.85
N SER A 93 23.87 1.60 11.06
CA SER A 93 24.73 0.58 10.45
C SER A 93 24.59 -0.81 11.08
N GLU A 94 23.96 -0.92 12.25
CA GLU A 94 23.89 -2.18 13.02
C GLU A 94 22.65 -3.00 12.67
N ASP A 95 21.47 -2.37 12.60
CA ASP A 95 20.20 -3.07 12.40
C ASP A 95 19.56 -2.81 11.01
N GLY A 96 20.16 -1.94 10.19
CA GLY A 96 19.62 -1.55 8.89
C GLY A 96 18.30 -0.75 8.97
N THR A 97 17.91 -0.31 10.17
CA THR A 97 16.76 0.56 10.39
C THR A 97 17.06 1.98 9.91
N LEU A 98 16.17 2.52 9.08
CA LEU A 98 16.30 3.88 8.55
C LEU A 98 15.56 4.90 9.41
N GLY A 99 14.46 4.50 10.03
CA GLY A 99 13.62 5.33 10.90
C GLY A 99 12.75 4.42 11.79
N TYR A 100 12.05 5.04 12.74
CA TYR A 100 11.01 4.37 13.52
C TYR A 100 10.10 5.37 14.24
N VAL A 101 8.89 4.91 14.55
CA VAL A 101 7.94 5.56 15.46
C VAL A 101 7.61 4.62 16.62
N ASN A 102 8.03 5.01 17.82
CA ASN A 102 7.62 4.32 19.04
C ASN A 102 6.35 4.97 19.60
N HIS A 103 5.35 4.16 19.90
CA HIS A 103 4.10 4.61 20.49
C HIS A 103 3.63 3.66 21.60
N SER A 104 2.87 4.20 22.56
CA SER A 104 2.24 3.44 23.64
C SER A 104 0.72 3.53 23.53
N TYR A 105 0.03 2.47 23.98
CA TYR A 105 -1.42 2.37 23.94
C TYR A 105 -1.95 1.46 25.04
N ASN A 106 -3.24 1.60 25.39
CA ASN A 106 -3.90 0.72 26.35
C ASN A 106 -4.44 -0.53 25.64
N PRO A 107 -3.90 -1.73 25.88
CA PRO A 107 -4.35 -2.95 25.19
C PRO A 107 -5.76 -3.39 25.59
N LYS A 108 -6.32 -2.86 26.68
CA LYS A 108 -7.72 -3.13 27.08
C LYS A 108 -8.72 -2.28 26.30
N ASN A 109 -8.28 -1.19 25.65
CA ASN A 109 -9.15 -0.31 24.88
C ASN A 109 -9.30 -0.83 23.43
N ILE A 110 -10.53 -1.17 23.03
CA ILE A 110 -10.84 -1.66 21.67
C ILE A 110 -10.48 -0.61 20.60
N TRP A 111 -10.68 0.69 20.88
CA TRP A 111 -10.35 1.75 19.94
C TRP A 111 -8.85 1.80 19.63
N HIS A 112 -8.00 1.65 20.65
CA HIS A 112 -6.54 1.58 20.46
C HIS A 112 -6.12 0.30 19.73
N ARG A 113 -6.78 -0.83 20.02
CA ARG A 113 -6.51 -2.07 19.29
C ARG A 113 -6.84 -1.94 17.80
N ILE A 114 -7.98 -1.32 17.45
CA ILE A 114 -8.30 -0.97 16.05
C ILE A 114 -7.22 -0.03 15.50
N GLY A 115 -6.72 0.91 16.30
CA GLY A 115 -5.63 1.79 15.93
C GLY A 115 -4.36 1.09 15.47
N ASN A 116 -3.96 -0.03 16.10
CA ASN A 116 -2.82 -0.82 15.64
C ASN A 116 -2.96 -1.29 14.18
N PHE A 117 -4.19 -1.53 13.70
CA PHE A 117 -4.42 -1.87 12.31
C PHE A 117 -4.04 -0.70 11.39
N PHE A 118 -4.62 0.48 11.65
CA PHE A 118 -4.42 1.65 10.79
C PHE A 118 -3.01 2.24 10.92
N ILE A 119 -2.38 2.13 12.10
CA ILE A 119 -0.98 2.53 12.29
C ILE A 119 -0.07 1.62 11.47
N GLY A 120 -0.26 0.29 11.52
CA GLY A 120 0.51 -0.63 10.68
C GLY A 120 0.26 -0.43 9.18
N MET A 121 -0.98 -0.11 8.79
CA MET A 121 -1.32 0.28 7.41
C MET A 121 -0.95 1.73 7.07
N GLY A 122 -0.42 2.49 8.03
CA GLY A 122 -0.20 3.92 7.92
C GLY A 122 0.72 4.31 6.76
N PRO A 123 1.88 3.65 6.58
CA PRO A 123 2.81 3.97 5.49
C PRO A 123 2.20 3.83 4.11
N ILE A 124 1.46 2.74 3.84
CA ILE A 124 0.86 2.50 2.53
C ILE A 124 -0.31 3.46 2.25
N LEU A 125 -1.10 3.80 3.28
CA LEU A 125 -2.20 4.77 3.17
C LEU A 125 -1.69 6.20 2.98
N PHE A 126 -0.75 6.63 3.82
CA PHE A 126 -0.19 7.97 3.76
C PHE A 126 0.71 8.17 2.54
N GLY A 127 1.54 7.17 2.21
CA GLY A 127 2.33 7.16 0.98
C GLY A 127 1.46 7.29 -0.27
N SER A 128 0.30 6.63 -0.30
CA SER A 128 -0.67 6.76 -1.40
C SER A 128 -1.31 8.13 -1.49
N PHE A 129 -1.63 8.73 -0.33
CA PHE A 129 -2.08 10.12 -0.29
C PHE A 129 -1.01 11.07 -0.84
N VAL A 130 0.26 10.89 -0.44
CA VAL A 130 1.39 11.69 -0.95
C VAL A 130 1.54 11.50 -2.46
N LEU A 131 1.51 10.25 -2.98
CA LEU A 131 1.56 10.00 -4.42
C LEU A 131 0.41 10.69 -5.18
N PHE A 132 -0.81 10.65 -4.65
CA PHE A 132 -1.95 11.34 -5.25
C PHE A 132 -1.71 12.86 -5.35
N LEU A 133 -1.15 13.48 -4.30
CA LEU A 133 -0.79 14.90 -4.32
C LEU A 133 0.32 15.19 -5.34
N LEU A 134 1.33 14.33 -5.42
CA LEU A 134 2.42 14.46 -6.40
C LEU A 134 1.88 14.40 -7.83
N ILE A 135 0.98 13.45 -8.14
CA ILE A 135 0.33 13.37 -9.45
C ILE A 135 -0.47 14.64 -9.72
N LYS A 136 -1.28 15.09 -8.75
CA LYS A 136 -2.18 16.23 -8.95
C LYS A 136 -1.43 17.55 -9.16
N TYR A 137 -0.34 17.79 -8.44
CA TYR A 137 0.30 19.11 -8.41
C TYR A 137 1.63 19.19 -9.16
N LEU A 138 2.32 18.08 -9.37
CA LEU A 138 3.70 18.09 -9.88
C LEU A 138 3.84 17.44 -11.26
N LEU A 139 2.91 16.57 -11.65
CA LEU A 139 2.88 16.01 -13.00
C LEU A 139 2.21 17.00 -13.98
N PRO A 140 2.89 17.44 -15.06
CA PRO A 140 2.32 18.41 -16.02
C PRO A 140 1.06 17.91 -16.73
N ASP A 141 1.09 16.70 -17.31
CA ASP A 141 -0.08 16.04 -17.88
C ASP A 141 -0.69 15.04 -16.89
N ASN A 142 -1.35 15.58 -15.85
CA ASN A 142 -1.98 14.75 -14.81
C ASN A 142 -3.34 14.18 -15.22
N HIS A 143 -4.02 14.75 -16.22
CA HIS A 143 -5.40 14.42 -16.54
C HIS A 143 -5.53 13.00 -17.08
N SER A 144 -4.63 12.61 -17.98
CA SER A 144 -4.58 11.27 -18.57
C SER A 144 -4.40 10.18 -17.50
N LEU A 145 -3.46 10.38 -16.57
CA LEU A 145 -3.23 9.44 -15.46
C LEU A 145 -4.37 9.44 -14.43
N LEU A 146 -4.90 10.60 -14.06
CA LEU A 146 -6.02 10.69 -13.12
C LEU A 146 -7.29 10.03 -13.70
N GLN A 147 -7.53 10.12 -15.01
CA GLN A 147 -8.62 9.39 -15.65
C GLN A 147 -8.44 7.87 -15.52
N VAL A 148 -7.23 7.36 -15.78
CA VAL A 148 -6.92 5.93 -15.62
C VAL A 148 -7.08 5.46 -14.17
N ILE A 149 -6.67 6.27 -13.19
CA ILE A 149 -6.84 5.97 -11.75
C ILE A 149 -8.33 5.94 -11.38
N ASN A 150 -9.13 6.88 -11.87
CA ASN A 150 -10.55 6.96 -11.55
C ASN A 150 -11.41 5.96 -12.33
N SER A 151 -10.97 5.49 -13.49
CA SER A 151 -11.66 4.47 -14.29
C SER A 151 -11.46 3.05 -13.78
N GLN A 152 -10.56 2.85 -12.82
CA GLN A 152 -10.37 1.56 -12.15
C GLN A 152 -11.51 1.31 -11.18
N ALA A 153 -12.58 0.70 -11.69
CA ALA A 153 -13.65 0.12 -10.89
C ALA A 153 -13.55 -1.41 -10.99
N ALA A 154 -13.27 -2.07 -9.88
CA ALA A 154 -13.36 -3.52 -9.78
C ALA A 154 -14.41 -3.87 -8.74
N ASP A 155 -15.42 -4.66 -9.13
CA ASP A 155 -16.35 -5.21 -8.16
C ASP A 155 -15.69 -6.36 -7.40
N LEU A 156 -15.00 -6.04 -6.31
CA LEU A 156 -14.27 -6.99 -5.47
C LEU A 156 -15.18 -7.96 -4.72
N THR A 157 -16.50 -7.81 -4.80
CA THR A 157 -17.45 -8.73 -4.17
C THR A 157 -17.68 -10.00 -5.01
N THR A 158 -17.24 -10.00 -6.27
CA THR A 158 -17.39 -11.14 -7.20
C THR A 158 -16.05 -11.74 -7.61
N TRP A 159 -16.04 -13.05 -7.86
CA TRP A 159 -14.85 -13.75 -8.38
C TRP A 159 -14.37 -13.18 -9.72
N GLN A 160 -15.32 -12.79 -10.58
CA GLN A 160 -15.00 -12.18 -11.87
C GLN A 160 -14.34 -10.81 -11.69
N GLY A 161 -14.85 -9.97 -10.78
CA GLY A 161 -14.25 -8.68 -10.48
C GLY A 161 -12.85 -8.80 -9.86
N PHE A 162 -12.61 -9.83 -9.06
CA PHE A 162 -11.26 -10.15 -8.58
C PHE A 162 -10.31 -10.58 -9.72
N GLY A 163 -10.77 -11.40 -10.67
CA GLY A 163 -9.99 -11.73 -11.86
C GLY A 163 -9.69 -10.50 -12.74
N ASN A 164 -10.66 -9.61 -12.88
CA ASN A 164 -10.51 -8.37 -13.65
C ASN A 164 -9.44 -7.45 -13.06
N LEU A 165 -9.19 -7.50 -11.75
CA LEU A 165 -8.12 -6.72 -11.11
C LEU A 165 -6.75 -7.08 -11.72
N PHE A 166 -6.43 -8.36 -11.92
CA PHE A 166 -5.14 -8.75 -12.50
C PHE A 166 -5.03 -8.32 -13.97
N ILE A 167 -6.12 -8.39 -14.71
CA ILE A 167 -6.18 -7.90 -16.10
C ILE A 167 -5.95 -6.38 -16.13
N GLN A 168 -6.58 -5.64 -15.23
CA GLN A 168 -6.39 -4.19 -15.07
C GLN A 168 -4.95 -3.85 -14.69
N LEU A 169 -4.36 -4.56 -13.72
CA LEU A 169 -2.95 -4.39 -13.33
C LEU A 169 -2.02 -4.57 -14.53
N TYR A 170 -2.24 -5.62 -15.33
CA TYR A 170 -1.47 -5.89 -16.53
C TYR A 170 -1.63 -4.79 -17.59
N GLN A 171 -2.87 -4.40 -17.90
CA GLN A 171 -3.19 -3.36 -18.87
C GLN A 171 -2.63 -2.00 -18.47
N VAL A 172 -2.76 -1.62 -17.20
CA VAL A 172 -2.15 -0.38 -16.71
C VAL A 172 -0.64 -0.50 -16.79
N GLY A 173 -0.05 -1.62 -16.38
CA GLY A 173 1.40 -1.84 -16.45
C GLY A 173 1.99 -1.63 -17.85
N ILE A 174 1.32 -2.08 -18.91
CA ILE A 174 1.80 -1.91 -20.30
C ILE A 174 1.63 -0.49 -20.83
N HIS A 175 0.53 0.20 -20.48
CA HIS A 175 0.24 1.55 -21.00
C HIS A 175 0.87 2.67 -20.16
N PHE A 176 1.17 2.38 -18.90
CA PHE A 176 1.69 3.34 -17.94
C PHE A 176 2.96 4.07 -18.38
N PRO A 177 4.00 3.41 -18.94
CA PRO A 177 5.20 4.10 -19.37
C PRO A 177 4.93 5.13 -20.46
N GLY A 178 4.03 4.84 -21.41
CA GLY A 178 3.66 5.77 -22.48
C GLY A 178 2.92 7.01 -21.99
N LEU A 179 2.09 6.86 -20.94
CA LEU A 179 1.41 7.97 -20.28
C LEU A 179 2.37 8.82 -19.43
N LEU A 180 3.28 8.15 -18.70
CA LEU A 180 4.25 8.80 -17.83
C LEU A 180 5.28 9.60 -18.63
N PHE A 181 5.87 8.97 -19.65
CA PHE A 181 6.94 9.53 -20.49
C PHE A 181 6.40 10.20 -21.77
N SER A 182 5.30 10.92 -21.66
CA SER A 182 4.79 11.74 -22.76
C SER A 182 5.72 12.93 -23.05
N SER A 183 5.67 13.44 -24.30
CA SER A 183 6.53 14.57 -24.70
C SER A 183 6.33 15.82 -23.83
N SER A 184 5.09 16.09 -23.43
CA SER A 184 4.77 17.20 -22.52
C SER A 184 5.39 17.03 -21.14
N ASN A 185 5.41 15.81 -20.60
CA ASN A 185 5.99 15.53 -19.29
C ASN A 185 7.52 15.65 -19.31
N ILE A 186 8.20 14.99 -20.25
CA ILE A 186 9.67 14.89 -20.28
C ILE A 186 10.37 16.26 -20.37
N HIS A 187 9.79 17.21 -21.12
CA HIS A 187 10.37 18.55 -21.30
C HIS A 187 10.20 19.46 -20.08
N SER A 188 9.40 19.06 -19.09
CA SER A 188 9.13 19.86 -17.89
C SER A 188 10.06 19.44 -16.75
N TRP A 189 10.68 20.40 -16.07
CA TRP A 189 11.51 20.09 -14.89
C TRP A 189 10.69 19.44 -13.76
N GLN A 190 9.42 19.82 -13.63
CA GLN A 190 8.49 19.31 -12.63
C GLN A 190 8.32 17.79 -12.74
N PHE A 191 8.34 17.25 -13.96
CA PHE A 191 8.25 15.81 -14.19
C PHE A 191 9.41 15.05 -13.56
N TRP A 192 10.63 15.57 -13.66
CA TRP A 192 11.80 14.90 -13.09
C TRP A 192 11.80 14.94 -11.57
N VAL A 193 11.34 16.04 -10.96
CA VAL A 193 11.13 16.13 -9.52
C VAL A 193 10.01 15.18 -9.09
N PHE A 194 8.89 15.19 -9.81
CA PHE A 194 7.78 14.26 -9.60
C PHE A 194 8.23 12.81 -9.64
N LEU A 195 8.99 12.43 -10.67
CA LEU A 195 9.47 11.07 -10.87
C LEU A 195 10.36 10.67 -9.69
N TYR A 196 11.34 11.48 -9.34
CA TYR A 196 12.28 11.20 -8.26
C TYR A 196 11.59 11.06 -6.88
N VAL A 197 10.70 12.00 -6.54
CA VAL A 197 9.97 11.98 -5.26
C VAL A 197 9.00 10.80 -5.22
N SER A 198 8.27 10.55 -6.32
CA SER A 198 7.32 9.43 -6.39
C SER A 198 8.03 8.08 -6.29
N LEU A 199 9.19 7.92 -6.92
CA LEU A 199 10.01 6.70 -6.80
C LEU A 199 10.48 6.49 -5.36
N SER A 200 10.92 7.56 -4.70
CA SER A 200 11.37 7.51 -3.30
C SER A 200 10.23 7.11 -2.36
N VAL A 201 9.03 7.66 -2.56
CA VAL A 201 7.85 7.33 -1.75
C VAL A 201 7.35 5.90 -2.06
N ALA A 202 7.25 5.52 -3.33
CA ALA A 202 6.79 4.19 -3.73
C ALA A 202 7.71 3.05 -3.23
N SER A 203 9.03 3.30 -3.20
CA SER A 203 10.03 2.32 -2.76
C SER A 203 10.14 2.15 -1.24
N HIS A 204 9.39 2.96 -0.48
CA HIS A 204 9.40 2.93 0.99
C HIS A 204 7.99 2.91 1.59
N MET A 205 6.93 2.78 0.80
CA MET A 205 5.55 2.66 1.32
C MET A 205 5.11 1.21 1.54
N GLU A 206 6.00 0.24 1.37
CA GLU A 206 5.70 -1.17 1.64
C GLU A 206 5.35 -1.44 3.10
N LEU A 207 4.69 -2.57 3.34
CA LEU A 207 4.42 -3.05 4.69
C LEU A 207 5.59 -3.92 5.15
N SER A 208 6.29 -3.48 6.19
CA SER A 208 7.37 -4.25 6.80
C SER A 208 6.82 -5.34 7.73
N PRO A 209 7.62 -6.36 8.09
CA PRO A 209 7.18 -7.39 9.03
C PRO A 209 6.72 -6.85 10.41
N PRO A 210 7.40 -5.84 11.02
CA PRO A 210 6.89 -5.14 12.20
C PRO A 210 5.49 -4.53 12.00
N ASP A 211 5.23 -3.89 10.85
CA ASP A 211 3.95 -3.26 10.55
C ASP A 211 2.84 -4.30 10.52
N LEU A 212 3.08 -5.40 9.82
CA LEU A 212 2.13 -6.51 9.70
C LEU A 212 1.78 -7.09 11.08
N LYS A 213 2.73 -7.14 12.03
CA LYS A 213 2.44 -7.58 13.40
C LYS A 213 1.40 -6.68 14.07
N GLY A 214 1.51 -5.36 13.92
CA GLY A 214 0.50 -4.41 14.38
C GLY A 214 -0.85 -4.59 13.68
N VAL A 215 -0.80 -4.78 12.35
CA VAL A 215 -1.98 -5.05 11.51
C VAL A 215 -2.77 -6.26 12.00
N TRP A 216 -2.11 -7.38 12.29
CA TRP A 216 -2.79 -8.60 12.75
C TRP A 216 -3.54 -8.43 14.08
N VAL A 217 -2.93 -7.71 15.05
CA VAL A 217 -3.56 -7.44 16.35
C VAL A 217 -4.81 -6.58 16.19
N GLY A 218 -4.74 -5.57 15.31
CA GLY A 218 -5.88 -4.69 15.06
C GLY A 218 -6.97 -5.34 14.19
N LEU A 219 -6.58 -6.14 13.20
CA LEU A 219 -7.51 -6.85 12.31
C LEU A 219 -8.45 -7.75 13.12
N LEU A 220 -7.97 -8.46 14.13
CA LEU A 220 -8.81 -9.27 15.01
C LEU A 220 -9.91 -8.43 15.69
N SER A 221 -9.58 -7.22 16.10
CA SER A 221 -10.53 -6.32 16.77
C SER A 221 -11.58 -5.78 15.78
N ILE A 222 -11.16 -5.50 14.54
CA ILE A 222 -12.06 -5.10 13.44
C ILE A 222 -12.99 -6.25 13.05
N VAL A 223 -12.49 -7.49 12.98
CA VAL A 223 -13.31 -8.68 12.68
C VAL A 223 -14.43 -8.84 13.70
N ILE A 224 -14.12 -8.73 15.00
CA ILE A 224 -15.11 -8.82 16.08
C ILE A 224 -16.14 -7.68 15.96
N LEU A 225 -15.69 -6.46 15.70
CA LEU A 225 -16.58 -5.30 15.54
C LEU A 225 -17.53 -5.47 14.34
N LEU A 226 -17.00 -5.86 13.17
CA LEU A 226 -17.81 -6.10 11.96
C LEU A 226 -18.78 -7.26 12.16
N PHE A 227 -18.36 -8.33 12.85
CA PHE A 227 -19.23 -9.44 13.19
C PHE A 227 -20.43 -8.97 14.03
N VAL A 228 -20.20 -8.17 15.07
CA VAL A 228 -21.27 -7.60 15.92
C VAL A 228 -22.19 -6.68 15.11
N ILE A 229 -21.64 -5.82 14.25
CA ILE A 229 -22.44 -4.93 13.39
C ILE A 229 -23.31 -5.74 12.42
N ASN A 230 -22.77 -6.81 11.82
CA ASN A 230 -23.52 -7.67 10.91
C ASN A 230 -24.59 -8.49 11.65
N CYS A 231 -24.33 -8.96 12.87
CA CYS A 231 -25.34 -9.58 13.73
C CYS A 231 -26.54 -8.65 13.94
N ILE A 232 -26.28 -7.40 14.36
CA ILE A 232 -27.31 -6.39 14.60
C ILE A 232 -28.06 -6.08 13.29
N SER A 233 -27.34 -5.89 12.19
CA SER A 233 -27.93 -5.52 10.90
C SER A 233 -28.87 -6.59 10.36
N HIS A 234 -28.45 -7.87 10.39
CA HIS A 234 -29.30 -8.99 9.98
C HIS A 234 -30.48 -9.21 10.94
N PHE A 235 -30.30 -8.95 12.23
CA PHE A 235 -31.37 -9.09 13.22
C PHE A 235 -32.49 -8.04 13.04
N PHE A 236 -32.12 -6.79 12.75
CA PHE A 236 -33.07 -5.69 12.56
C PHE A 236 -33.50 -5.48 11.10
N GLY A 237 -32.98 -6.27 10.15
CA GLY A 237 -33.27 -6.11 8.72
C GLY A 237 -32.75 -4.79 8.13
N VAL A 238 -31.70 -4.21 8.72
CA VAL A 238 -31.12 -2.95 8.26
C VAL A 238 -30.35 -3.19 6.96
N ASN A 239 -30.74 -2.47 5.90
CA ASN A 239 -30.08 -2.60 4.61
C ASN A 239 -28.72 -1.85 4.61
N VAL A 240 -27.62 -2.60 4.60
CA VAL A 240 -26.23 -2.09 4.66
C VAL A 240 -25.68 -1.70 3.27
N SER A 241 -26.46 -1.87 2.19
CA SER A 241 -25.99 -1.63 0.80
C SER A 241 -25.46 -0.21 0.54
N GLY A 242 -26.07 0.82 1.15
CA GLY A 242 -25.60 2.21 0.99
C GLY A 242 -24.19 2.45 1.54
N TYR A 243 -23.84 1.78 2.65
CA TYR A 243 -22.49 1.81 3.20
C TYR A 243 -21.50 1.09 2.26
N MET A 244 -21.91 -0.05 1.69
CA MET A 244 -21.07 -0.79 0.75
C MET A 244 -20.71 0.01 -0.50
N PHE A 245 -21.60 0.88 -1.00
CA PHE A 245 -21.30 1.75 -2.13
C PHE A 245 -20.20 2.78 -1.80
N SER A 246 -20.25 3.38 -0.61
CA SER A 246 -19.25 4.35 -0.15
C SER A 246 -17.89 3.70 0.05
N VAL A 247 -17.88 2.51 0.67
CA VAL A 247 -16.69 1.67 0.82
C VAL A 247 -16.11 1.30 -0.55
N ALA A 248 -16.94 0.81 -1.47
CA ALA A 248 -16.48 0.41 -2.81
C ALA A 248 -15.83 1.58 -3.55
N ARG A 249 -16.38 2.80 -3.46
CA ARG A 249 -15.77 3.99 -4.07
C ARG A 249 -14.39 4.31 -3.50
N PHE A 250 -14.24 4.23 -2.17
CA PHE A 250 -12.95 4.45 -1.51
C PHE A 250 -11.93 3.36 -1.89
N THR A 251 -12.35 2.11 -1.90
CA THR A 251 -11.50 0.98 -2.28
C THR A 251 -11.05 1.09 -3.74
N ASN A 252 -11.96 1.44 -4.66
CA ASN A 252 -11.63 1.62 -6.09
C ASN A 252 -10.60 2.73 -6.32
N LEU A 253 -10.74 3.87 -5.65
CA LEU A 253 -9.73 4.94 -5.72
C LEU A 253 -8.36 4.45 -5.19
N SER A 254 -8.37 3.68 -4.10
CA SER A 254 -7.15 3.11 -3.53
C SER A 254 -6.48 2.11 -4.48
N VAL A 255 -7.28 1.26 -5.15
CA VAL A 255 -6.80 0.34 -6.21
C VAL A 255 -6.05 1.14 -7.29
N GLY A 256 -6.65 2.23 -7.78
CA GLY A 256 -6.04 3.08 -8.81
C GLY A 256 -4.65 3.60 -8.43
N ILE A 257 -4.51 4.12 -7.21
CA ILE A 257 -3.25 4.67 -6.71
C ILE A 257 -2.23 3.54 -6.45
N PHE A 258 -2.66 2.40 -5.91
CA PHE A 258 -1.75 1.28 -5.67
C PHE A 258 -1.26 0.62 -6.96
N THR A 259 -2.13 0.52 -7.97
CA THR A 259 -1.73 0.09 -9.33
C THR A 259 -0.66 1.02 -9.87
N PHE A 260 -0.85 2.34 -9.72
CA PHE A 260 0.15 3.34 -10.11
C PHE A 260 1.47 3.16 -9.33
N ALA A 261 1.42 3.03 -8.00
CA ALA A 261 2.61 2.84 -7.16
C ALA A 261 3.37 1.55 -7.53
N THR A 262 2.63 0.48 -7.84
CA THR A 262 3.20 -0.80 -8.27
C THR A 262 3.86 -0.67 -9.63
N ALA A 263 3.20 -0.04 -10.60
CA ALA A 263 3.78 0.20 -11.93
C ALA A 263 5.06 1.06 -11.84
N LEU A 264 5.05 2.09 -11.00
CA LEU A 264 6.22 2.92 -10.75
C LEU A 264 7.36 2.12 -10.09
N SER A 265 7.04 1.25 -9.13
CA SER A 265 8.03 0.38 -8.46
C SER A 265 8.61 -0.67 -9.41
N VAL A 266 7.80 -1.22 -10.33
CA VAL A 266 8.28 -2.10 -11.41
C VAL A 266 9.24 -1.35 -12.32
N LEU A 267 8.88 -0.14 -12.76
CA LEU A 267 9.78 0.69 -13.58
C LEU A 267 11.08 0.99 -12.85
N PHE A 268 11.02 1.26 -11.55
CA PHE A 268 12.21 1.51 -10.75
C PHE A 268 13.12 0.29 -10.66
N PHE A 269 12.53 -0.88 -10.37
CA PHE A 269 13.24 -2.14 -10.31
C PHE A 269 13.91 -2.48 -11.65
N LEU A 270 13.16 -2.41 -12.76
CA LEU A 270 13.69 -2.72 -14.08
C LEU A 270 14.77 -1.72 -14.50
N GLY A 271 14.54 -0.42 -14.29
CA GLY A 271 15.50 0.63 -14.61
C GLY A 271 16.79 0.50 -13.80
N SER A 272 16.68 0.29 -12.49
CA SER A 272 17.85 0.08 -11.63
C SER A 272 18.59 -1.20 -11.98
N TRP A 273 17.88 -2.30 -12.25
CA TRP A 273 18.50 -3.55 -12.66
C TRP A 273 19.27 -3.41 -13.98
N LEU A 274 18.66 -2.82 -15.01
CA LEU A 274 19.33 -2.63 -16.30
C LEU A 274 20.57 -1.74 -16.17
N LEU A 275 20.44 -0.56 -15.55
CA LEU A 275 21.54 0.39 -15.44
C LEU A 275 22.70 -0.16 -14.61
N LEU A 276 22.39 -0.81 -13.48
CA LEU A 276 23.42 -1.32 -12.59
C LEU A 276 24.05 -2.62 -13.11
N ASN A 277 23.31 -3.46 -13.84
CA ASN A 277 23.90 -4.62 -14.49
C ASN A 277 24.87 -4.22 -15.61
N ILE A 278 24.54 -3.18 -16.39
CA ILE A 278 25.49 -2.60 -17.36
C ILE A 278 26.74 -2.08 -16.65
N TYR A 279 26.57 -1.36 -15.53
CA TYR A 279 27.68 -0.88 -14.72
C TYR A 279 28.56 -2.03 -14.20
N THR A 280 27.98 -3.09 -13.61
CA THR A 280 28.75 -4.23 -13.09
C THR A 280 29.42 -5.01 -14.21
N LEU A 281 28.80 -5.14 -15.39
CA LEU A 281 29.42 -5.74 -16.56
C LEU A 281 30.66 -4.96 -17.02
N ILE A 282 30.59 -3.63 -17.02
CA ILE A 282 31.70 -2.78 -17.42
C ILE A 282 32.84 -2.81 -16.38
N VAL A 283 32.51 -2.70 -15.10
CA VAL A 283 33.50 -2.52 -14.02
C VAL A 283 34.01 -3.86 -13.48
N HIS A 284 33.11 -4.80 -13.21
CA HIS A 284 33.41 -6.07 -12.54
C HIS A 284 33.43 -7.27 -13.49
N ARG A 285 33.01 -7.11 -14.75
CA ARG A 285 32.88 -8.20 -15.76
C ARG A 285 31.97 -9.35 -15.33
N GLU A 286 31.05 -9.07 -14.41
CA GLU A 286 30.09 -10.03 -13.90
C GLU A 286 28.66 -9.49 -14.07
N ALA A 287 27.75 -10.37 -14.47
CA ALA A 287 26.33 -10.11 -14.46
C ALA A 287 25.73 -10.74 -13.21
N PHE A 288 24.96 -9.98 -12.44
CA PHE A 288 24.21 -10.51 -11.31
C PHE A 288 22.75 -10.72 -11.69
N HIS A 289 22.17 -11.81 -11.19
CA HIS A 289 20.74 -12.05 -11.30
C HIS A 289 20.06 -11.56 -10.01
N PRO A 290 19.00 -10.72 -10.09
CA PRO A 290 18.34 -10.17 -8.92
C PRO A 290 17.58 -11.25 -8.13
N PHE A 291 17.27 -12.39 -8.77
CA PHE A 291 16.54 -13.51 -8.19
C PHE A 291 17.42 -14.70 -7.73
N ALA A 292 18.74 -14.65 -7.98
CA ALA A 292 19.69 -15.67 -7.52
C ALA A 292 20.18 -15.37 -6.09
#